data_AF-A0A136LKL9-F1
#
_entry.id   AF-A0A136LKL9-F1
#
_cell.length_a   1.000
_cell.length_b   1.000
_cell.length_c   1.000
_cell.angle_alpha   90.00
_cell.angle_beta   90.00
_cell.angle_gamma   90.00
#
_symmetry.space_group_name_H-M   'P 1'
#
loop_
_entity.id
_entity.type
_entity.pdbx_description
1 polymer ?
#
loop_
_entity_poly.entity_id
_entity_poly.type
_entity_poly.pdbx_seq_one_letter_code
_entity_poly.pdbx_strand_id
1 'polypeptide(L)'
;MQLNQLKPKVIGVDSFFDCEGGLYDTLNCPQLLDTLGNLMLSNAIQEAGNVVLVSKLIQTRALASKGDSNVYDSIEYSDLMFRKYAINSYANLPTDAVYQDDVKLCRSIFPKIPVNGKDELAFSVQLAMMI
;
A
#
# COMPACT_ATOMS: atom_id res chain seq x y z
N MET A 1 -14.00 1.22 16.46
CA MET A 1 -13.14 2.16 15.71
C MET A 1 -14.03 2.85 14.68
N GLN A 2 -14.06 4.18 14.60
CA GLN A 2 -14.87 4.90 13.60
C GLN A 2 -13.97 5.77 12.73
N LEU A 3 -13.79 5.38 11.47
CA LEU A 3 -13.01 6.15 10.49
C LEU A 3 -13.79 7.34 9.91
N ASN A 4 -15.12 7.26 9.91
CA ASN A 4 -16.00 8.21 9.21
C ASN A 4 -16.66 9.27 10.12
N GLN A 5 -16.23 9.41 11.38
CA GLN A 5 -16.90 10.29 12.35
C GLN A 5 -16.96 11.76 11.89
N LEU A 6 -15.89 12.24 11.24
CA LEU A 6 -15.78 13.61 10.74
C LEU A 6 -16.24 13.76 9.28
N LYS A 7 -16.81 12.71 8.68
CA LYS A 7 -17.21 12.66 7.26
C LYS A 7 -16.11 13.16 6.30
N PRO A 8 -14.87 12.65 6.39
CA PRO A 8 -13.82 13.02 5.46
C PRO A 8 -14.23 12.66 4.02
N LYS A 9 -13.81 13.46 3.04
CA LYS A 9 -14.04 13.14 1.62
C LYS A 9 -13.29 11.88 1.18
N VAL A 10 -12.07 11.71 1.68
CA VAL A 10 -11.19 10.56 1.42
C VAL A 10 -10.35 10.27 2.67
N ILE A 11 -10.06 8.99 2.91
CA ILE A 11 -9.18 8.55 4.00
C ILE A 11 -8.00 7.82 3.40
N GLY A 12 -6.80 8.35 3.58
CA GLY A 12 -5.56 7.67 3.19
C GLY A 12 -4.96 6.93 4.37
N VAL A 13 -4.66 5.64 4.20
CA VAL A 13 -3.89 4.87 5.17
C VAL A 13 -2.56 4.47 4.54
N ASP A 14 -1.51 5.19 4.95
CA ASP A 14 -0.12 4.93 4.57
C ASP A 14 0.49 3.91 5.55
N SER A 15 -0.11 2.73 5.59
CA SER A 15 0.36 1.60 6.37
C SER A 15 -0.04 0.33 5.66
N PHE A 16 0.88 -0.62 5.62
CA PHE A 16 0.72 -1.87 4.90
C PHE A 16 0.30 -2.96 5.89
N PHE A 17 -0.86 -3.58 5.66
CA PHE A 17 -1.43 -4.60 6.54
C PHE A 17 -1.36 -5.96 5.89
N ASP A 18 -0.21 -6.62 5.93
CA ASP A 18 -0.01 -7.92 5.33
C ASP A 18 0.76 -8.88 6.26
N CYS A 19 0.74 -10.14 5.86
CA CYS A 19 1.65 -11.16 6.36
C CYS A 19 2.71 -11.39 5.28
N GLU A 20 3.87 -10.75 5.42
CA GLU A 20 4.93 -10.76 4.40
C GLU A 20 5.26 -12.20 3.93
N GLY A 21 5.44 -12.36 2.63
CA GLY A 21 5.78 -13.65 2.02
C GLY A 21 4.66 -14.68 2.02
N GLY A 22 3.42 -14.30 2.36
CA GLY A 22 2.26 -15.20 2.38
C GLY A 22 2.26 -16.19 3.54
N LEU A 23 3.07 -15.93 4.58
CA LEU A 23 3.18 -16.77 5.77
C LEU A 23 2.00 -16.49 6.71
N TYR A 24 0.89 -17.18 6.45
CA TYR A 24 -0.36 -17.01 7.19
C TYR A 24 -0.42 -17.89 8.45
N ASP A 25 0.53 -17.69 9.35
CA ASP A 25 0.60 -18.37 10.66
C ASP A 25 0.89 -17.37 11.78
N THR A 26 0.51 -17.71 13.01
CA THR A 26 0.62 -16.78 14.15
C THR A 26 2.04 -16.57 14.65
N LEU A 27 3.03 -17.33 14.18
CA LEU A 27 4.43 -17.16 14.52
C LEU A 27 5.08 -16.09 13.63
N ASN A 28 4.81 -16.16 12.32
CA ASN A 28 5.37 -15.23 11.33
C ASN A 28 4.47 -14.00 11.09
N CYS A 29 3.19 -14.10 11.41
CA CYS A 29 2.23 -13.00 11.33
C CYS A 29 1.46 -12.86 12.66
N PRO A 30 2.10 -12.31 13.70
CA PRO A 30 1.47 -12.15 15.01
C PRO A 30 0.20 -11.30 14.98
N GLN A 31 0.03 -10.46 13.95
CA GLN A 31 -1.18 -9.68 13.69
C GLN A 31 -2.41 -10.58 13.49
N LEU A 32 -2.26 -11.84 13.07
CA LEU A 32 -3.35 -12.80 12.96
C LEU A 32 -3.94 -13.20 14.33
N LEU A 33 -3.22 -12.98 15.43
CA LEU A 33 -3.73 -13.23 16.78
C LEU A 33 -4.83 -12.24 17.15
N ASP A 34 -4.75 -10.99 16.67
CA ASP A 34 -5.77 -9.96 16.91
C ASP A 34 -6.94 -10.06 15.92
N THR A 35 -7.63 -11.19 15.98
CA THR A 35 -8.79 -11.47 15.13
C THR A 35 -9.89 -10.41 15.25
N LEU A 36 -10.14 -9.92 16.47
CA LEU A 36 -11.17 -8.91 16.71
C LEU A 36 -10.74 -7.54 16.16
N GLY A 37 -9.50 -7.10 16.40
CA GLY A 37 -8.98 -5.84 15.86
C GLY A 37 -8.98 -5.82 14.34
N ASN A 38 -8.56 -6.91 13.70
CA ASN A 38 -8.59 -7.06 12.24
C ASN A 38 -10.02 -6.96 11.70
N LEU A 39 -10.98 -7.64 12.34
CA LEU A 39 -12.40 -7.56 11.94
C LEU A 39 -12.95 -6.15 12.15
N MET A 40 -12.61 -5.48 13.25
CA MET A 40 -13.04 -4.11 13.53
C MET A 40 -12.49 -3.12 12.49
N LEU A 41 -11.22 -3.26 12.10
CA LEU A 41 -10.61 -2.41 11.07
C LEU A 41 -11.24 -2.66 9.69
N SER A 42 -11.41 -3.92 9.29
CA SER A 42 -12.05 -4.28 8.04
C SER A 42 -13.47 -3.71 7.92
N ASN A 43 -14.28 -3.86 8.98
CA ASN A 43 -15.61 -3.26 9.05
C ASN A 43 -15.55 -1.73 8.97
N ALA A 44 -14.62 -1.09 9.67
CA ALA A 44 -14.49 0.37 9.62
C ALA A 44 -14.09 0.87 8.22
N ILE A 45 -13.23 0.14 7.50
CA ILE A 45 -12.88 0.43 6.10
C ILE A 45 -14.12 0.30 5.21
N GLN A 46 -14.86 -0.80 5.37
CA GLN A 46 -16.09 -1.05 4.62
C GLN A 46 -17.16 0.02 4.86
N GLU A 47 -17.37 0.42 6.12
CA GLU A 47 -18.33 1.46 6.51
C GLU A 47 -17.95 2.85 5.99
N ALA A 48 -16.65 3.16 5.90
CA ALA A 48 -16.18 4.44 5.37
C ALA A 48 -16.39 4.52 3.84
N GLY A 49 -16.10 3.45 3.10
CA GLY A 49 -16.34 3.34 1.66
C GLY A 49 -15.50 4.25 0.76
N ASN A 50 -14.64 5.09 1.34
CA ASN A 50 -13.78 6.06 0.66
C ASN A 50 -12.32 5.98 1.14
N VAL A 51 -11.86 4.77 1.44
CA VAL A 51 -10.51 4.50 1.93
C VAL A 51 -9.58 4.17 0.76
N VAL A 52 -8.41 4.79 0.77
CA VAL A 52 -7.27 4.46 -0.08
C VAL A 52 -6.21 3.79 0.79
N LEU A 53 -5.89 2.54 0.49
CA LEU A 53 -4.79 1.79 1.10
C LEU A 53 -3.54 1.88 0.22
N VAL A 54 -2.40 1.98 0.89
CA VAL A 54 -1.11 1.94 0.24
C VAL A 54 -0.79 0.53 -0.28
N SER A 55 -0.18 0.46 -1.46
CA SER A 55 0.43 -0.75 -2.01
C SER A 55 1.92 -0.56 -2.24
N LYS A 56 2.66 -1.68 -2.34
CA LYS A 56 4.11 -1.66 -2.54
C LYS A 56 4.44 -2.15 -3.94
N LEU A 57 5.24 -1.40 -4.67
CA LEU A 57 5.76 -1.82 -5.96
C LEU A 57 6.90 -2.83 -5.74
N ILE A 58 6.84 -3.94 -6.47
CA ILE A 58 7.78 -5.06 -6.33
C ILE A 58 8.44 -5.35 -7.67
N GLN A 59 9.72 -5.71 -7.59
CA GLN A 59 10.45 -6.37 -8.66
C GLN A 59 10.52 -7.86 -8.36
N THR A 60 10.03 -8.70 -9.27
CA THR A 60 10.29 -10.13 -9.17
C THR A 60 11.78 -10.41 -9.31
N ARG A 61 12.23 -11.58 -8.83
CA ARG A 61 13.64 -12.02 -8.97
C ARG A 61 14.12 -11.98 -10.42
N ALA A 62 13.23 -12.25 -11.39
CA ALA A 62 13.56 -12.21 -12.81
C ALA A 62 13.90 -10.80 -13.28
N LEU A 63 13.16 -9.79 -12.82
CA LEU A 63 13.43 -8.38 -13.14
C LEU A 63 14.65 -7.86 -12.37
N ALA A 64 14.72 -8.13 -11.07
CA ALA A 64 15.83 -7.69 -10.21
C ALA A 64 17.20 -8.24 -10.69
N SER A 65 17.23 -9.46 -11.26
CA SER A 65 18.46 -10.05 -11.81
C SER A 65 19.05 -9.30 -13.01
N LYS A 66 18.29 -8.37 -13.62
CA LYS A 66 18.75 -7.52 -14.73
C LYS A 66 19.41 -6.22 -14.27
N GLY A 67 19.50 -6.00 -12.95
CA GLY A 67 20.08 -4.82 -12.33
C GLY A 67 19.04 -3.87 -11.76
N ASP A 68 19.53 -2.91 -10.98
CA ASP A 68 18.69 -1.89 -10.36
C ASP A 68 18.10 -0.96 -11.41
N SER A 69 16.77 -0.96 -11.51
CA SER A 69 16.02 -0.09 -12.39
C SER A 69 14.75 0.40 -11.68
N ASN A 70 14.18 1.53 -12.07
CA ASN A 70 12.89 2.00 -11.55
C ASN A 70 11.72 1.37 -12.34
N VAL A 71 11.83 0.10 -12.68
CA VAL A 71 10.80 -0.68 -13.40
C VAL A 71 10.22 -1.70 -12.43
N TYR A 72 8.91 -1.89 -12.45
CA TYR A 72 8.23 -2.82 -11.54
C TYR A 72 7.29 -3.72 -12.32
N ASP A 73 7.24 -5.00 -11.95
CA ASP A 73 6.44 -6.03 -12.62
C ASP A 73 5.40 -6.68 -11.70
N SER A 74 5.41 -6.34 -10.41
CA SER A 74 4.44 -6.83 -9.43
C SER A 74 4.05 -5.76 -8.41
N ILE A 75 2.94 -6.01 -7.72
CA ILE A 75 2.41 -5.15 -6.67
C ILE A 75 2.05 -6.04 -5.50
N GLU A 76 2.56 -5.69 -4.33
CA GLU A 76 2.13 -6.26 -3.07
C GLU A 76 0.99 -5.40 -2.52
N TYR A 77 -0.07 -6.06 -2.07
CA TYR A 77 -1.23 -5.43 -1.45
C TYR A 77 -1.38 -5.90 -0.01
N SER A 78 -2.05 -5.09 0.82
CA SER A 78 -2.51 -5.54 2.13
C SER A 78 -3.42 -6.78 2.01
N ASP A 79 -3.60 -7.49 3.12
CA ASP A 79 -4.44 -8.68 3.19
C ASP A 79 -5.82 -8.46 2.57
N LEU A 80 -6.35 -9.53 1.96
CA LEU A 80 -7.64 -9.51 1.27
C LEU A 80 -8.77 -8.96 2.16
N MET A 81 -8.73 -9.21 3.47
CA MET A 81 -9.70 -8.72 4.43
C MET A 81 -9.82 -7.19 4.46
N PHE A 82 -8.71 -6.47 4.25
CA PHE A 82 -8.69 -5.01 4.25
C PHE A 82 -8.89 -4.43 2.85
N ARG A 83 -8.17 -4.97 1.85
CA ARG A 83 -8.16 -4.36 0.50
C ARG A 83 -9.45 -4.57 -0.29
N LYS A 84 -10.28 -5.54 0.07
CA LYS A 84 -11.53 -5.85 -0.66
C LYS A 84 -12.48 -4.65 -0.73
N TYR A 85 -12.45 -3.77 0.27
CA TYR A 85 -13.35 -2.61 0.38
C TYR A 85 -12.64 -1.26 0.23
N ALA A 86 -11.39 -1.27 -0.25
CA ALA A 86 -10.58 -0.07 -0.40
C ALA A 86 -9.99 0.06 -1.80
N ILE A 87 -9.67 1.30 -2.18
CA ILE A 87 -8.88 1.58 -3.37
C ILE A 87 -7.40 1.36 -3.02
N ASN A 88 -6.63 0.75 -3.91
CA ASN A 88 -5.21 0.50 -3.68
C ASN A 88 -4.38 1.40 -4.60
N SER A 89 -3.31 1.98 -4.06
CA SER A 89 -2.42 2.86 -4.82
C SER A 89 -1.02 2.86 -4.21
N TYR A 90 0.02 3.01 -5.02
CA TYR A 90 1.36 2.68 -4.56
C TYR A 90 2.03 3.81 -3.80
N ALA A 91 2.79 3.47 -2.75
CA ALA A 91 3.73 4.41 -2.15
C ALA A 91 4.87 4.70 -3.12
N ASN A 92 5.15 5.98 -3.31
CA ASN A 92 6.25 6.44 -4.14
C ASN A 92 7.23 7.26 -3.30
N LEU A 93 8.51 6.89 -3.35
CA LEU A 93 9.58 7.69 -2.78
C LEU A 93 10.74 7.76 -3.77
N PRO A 94 10.74 8.72 -4.72
CA PRO A 94 11.84 8.89 -5.65
C PRO A 94 12.99 9.58 -4.92
N THR A 95 13.94 8.77 -4.46
CA THR A 95 15.05 9.21 -3.63
C THR A 95 16.34 8.54 -4.09
N ASP A 96 17.46 9.23 -3.92
CA ASP A 96 18.81 8.68 -4.13
C ASP A 96 19.34 8.01 -2.83
N ALA A 97 18.45 7.68 -1.90
CA ALA A 97 18.81 7.06 -0.63
C ALA A 97 19.12 5.58 -0.86
N VAL A 98 20.23 5.10 -0.30
CA VAL A 98 20.69 3.71 -0.48
C VAL A 98 20.15 2.85 0.65
N TYR A 99 20.05 3.40 1.87
CA TYR A 99 19.59 2.70 3.06
C TYR A 99 18.28 3.29 3.61
N GLN A 100 17.54 2.48 4.37
CA GLN A 100 16.29 2.90 5.01
C GLN A 100 16.49 3.99 6.07
N ASP A 101 17.69 4.13 6.64
CA ASP A 101 18.02 5.17 7.62
C ASP A 101 18.53 6.48 6.99
N ASP A 102 18.85 6.46 5.69
CA ASP A 102 19.34 7.66 5.00
C ASP A 102 18.27 8.76 4.97
N VAL A 103 18.70 10.03 4.99
CA VAL A 103 17.79 11.14 4.74
C VAL A 103 17.26 11.04 3.30
N LYS A 104 15.95 10.81 3.16
CA LYS A 104 15.29 10.71 1.86
C LYS A 104 14.88 12.10 1.38
N LEU A 105 15.57 12.61 0.36
CA LEU A 105 15.25 13.87 -0.29
C LEU A 105 14.55 13.58 -1.62
N CYS A 106 13.24 13.84 -1.68
CA CYS A 106 12.47 13.69 -2.90
C CYS A 106 12.33 15.04 -3.60
N ARG A 107 12.86 15.16 -4.83
CA ARG A 107 12.74 16.37 -5.68
C ARG A 107 11.86 16.19 -6.89
N SER A 108 11.33 14.99 -7.06
CA SER A 108 10.46 14.59 -8.15
C SER A 108 9.29 13.78 -7.61
N ILE A 109 8.31 13.52 -8.46
CA ILE A 109 7.22 12.58 -8.20
C ILE A 109 7.05 11.74 -9.47
N PHE A 110 6.79 10.45 -9.31
CA PHE A 110 6.22 9.62 -10.37
C PHE A 110 4.72 9.55 -10.09
N PRO A 111 3.88 10.27 -10.85
CA PRO A 111 2.44 10.29 -10.58
C PRO A 111 1.78 8.94 -10.90
N LYS A 112 2.36 8.21 -11.85
CA LYS A 112 1.93 6.91 -12.32
C LYS A 112 3.13 6.07 -12.76
N ILE A 113 3.02 4.76 -12.62
CA ILE A 113 4.03 3.80 -13.07
C ILE A 113 3.31 2.64 -13.76
N PRO A 114 3.79 2.17 -14.93
CA PRO A 114 3.27 0.98 -15.56
C PRO A 114 3.76 -0.27 -14.81
N VAL A 115 2.83 -1.11 -14.37
CA VAL A 115 3.11 -2.40 -13.74
C VAL A 115 2.31 -3.47 -14.45
N ASN A 116 3.00 -4.47 -15.01
CA ASN A 116 2.37 -5.57 -15.75
C ASN A 116 1.33 -5.10 -16.81
N GLY A 117 1.65 -4.02 -17.54
CA GLY A 117 0.80 -3.47 -18.59
C GLY A 117 -0.36 -2.58 -18.12
N LYS A 118 -0.49 -2.33 -16.80
CA LYS A 118 -1.48 -1.41 -16.22
C LYS A 118 -0.77 -0.19 -15.62
N ASP A 119 -1.27 1.01 -15.93
CA ASP A 119 -0.84 2.22 -15.24
C ASP A 119 -1.42 2.22 -13.82
N GLU A 120 -0.56 2.13 -12.82
CA GLU A 120 -0.92 2.33 -11.42
C GLU A 120 -0.69 3.78 -11.03
N LEU A 121 -1.48 4.30 -10.09
CA LEU A 121 -1.36 5.67 -9.58
C LEU A 121 -0.63 5.71 -8.24
N ALA A 122 0.17 6.76 -8.06
CA ALA A 122 0.79 7.02 -6.78
C ALA A 122 -0.27 7.33 -5.73
N PHE A 123 -0.02 6.94 -4.49
CA PHE A 123 -0.93 7.10 -3.37
C PHE A 123 -1.40 8.54 -3.18
N SER A 124 -0.47 9.50 -3.22
CA SER A 124 -0.79 10.92 -3.13
C SER A 124 -1.68 11.42 -4.28
N VAL A 125 -1.49 10.89 -5.49
CA VAL A 125 -2.29 11.24 -6.67
C VAL A 125 -3.71 10.68 -6.53
N GLN A 126 -3.84 9.41 -6.11
CA GLN A 126 -5.13 8.78 -5.90
C GLN A 126 -5.95 9.53 -4.84
N LEU A 127 -5.31 9.95 -3.74
CA LEU A 127 -5.96 10.78 -2.72
C LEU A 127 -6.42 12.11 -3.30
N ALA A 128 -5.56 12.82 -4.04
CA ALA A 128 -5.88 14.13 -4.61
C ALA A 128 -7.04 14.07 -5.62
N MET A 129 -7.18 12.98 -6.37
CA MET A 129 -8.27 12.78 -7.32
C MET A 129 -9.64 12.51 -6.66
N MET A 130 -9.66 12.20 -5.37
CA MET A 130 -10.88 11.89 -4.60
C MET A 130 -11.37 13.08 -3.74
N ILE A 131 -10.71 14.22 -3.83
CA ILE A 131 -11.11 15.48 -3.16
C ILE A 131 -12.13 16.23 -4.01
#